data_AF-S2Z2L0-F1
#
_entry.id   AF-S2Z2L0-F1
#
_cell.length_a   1.000
_cell.length_b   1.000
_cell.length_c   1.000
_cell.angle_alpha   90.00
_cell.angle_beta   90.00
_cell.angle_gamma   90.00
#
_symmetry.space_group_name_H-M   'P 1'
#
loop_
_entity.id
_entity.type
_entity.pdbx_description
1 polymer ?
#
loop_
_entity_poly.entity_id
_entity_poly.type
_entity_poly.pdbx_seq_one_letter_code
_entity_poly.pdbx_strand_id
1 'polypeptide(L)'
;MALSVLPTASAVSLDPGAVPSRTQITVRLDSGVAFSTLNGAESRPALSLAKLYLGYWVLYHGAPEDQARVENMIRYSEDSTATYLDRKYRQAIPAIIGEWNLHETHYSGYWGGMTTSTEDVARFTSAIQYDPVATPIMNGMREAAPIARDGYAQNYGTSRLPRCVGHQVWVVR
;
A
#
# COMPACT_ATOMS: atom_id res chain seq x y z
N MET A 1 -42.85 -22.51 9.53
CA MET A 1 -41.78 -22.30 8.52
C MET A 1 -41.30 -20.86 8.62
N ALA A 2 -40.06 -20.64 9.02
CA ALA A 2 -39.45 -19.30 9.03
C ALA A 2 -38.76 -19.06 7.69
N LEU A 3 -39.18 -18.03 6.97
CA LEU A 3 -38.54 -17.57 5.73
C LEU A 3 -37.24 -16.85 6.11
N SER A 4 -36.10 -17.44 5.76
CA SER A 4 -34.79 -16.78 5.83
C SER A 4 -34.69 -15.76 4.69
N VAL A 5 -34.74 -14.48 5.04
CA VAL A 5 -34.38 -13.39 4.12
C VAL A 5 -32.86 -13.43 3.96
N LEU A 6 -32.38 -13.93 2.82
CA LEU A 6 -30.98 -13.77 2.45
C LEU A 6 -30.69 -12.28 2.25
N PRO A 7 -29.58 -11.74 2.77
CA PRO A 7 -29.21 -10.36 2.51
C PRO A 7 -29.03 -10.17 1.00
N THR A 8 -29.75 -9.21 0.44
CA THR A 8 -29.52 -8.75 -0.93
C THR A 8 -28.12 -8.17 -1.00
N ALA A 9 -27.22 -8.82 -1.75
CA ALA A 9 -25.94 -8.25 -2.10
C ALA A 9 -26.19 -7.04 -3.03
N SER A 10 -26.15 -5.83 -2.48
CA SER A 10 -26.04 -4.62 -3.30
C SER A 10 -24.65 -4.59 -3.91
N ALA A 11 -24.53 -4.98 -5.17
CA ALA A 11 -23.34 -4.70 -5.95
C ALA A 11 -23.27 -3.18 -6.19
N VAL A 12 -22.34 -2.50 -5.54
CA VAL A 12 -21.99 -1.13 -5.91
C VAL A 12 -21.21 -1.23 -7.21
N SER A 13 -21.81 -0.78 -8.32
CA SER A 13 -21.08 -0.62 -9.57
C SER A 13 -20.27 0.68 -9.50
N LEU A 14 -18.95 0.55 -9.52
CA LEU A 14 -18.07 1.69 -9.79
C LEU A 14 -18.11 1.92 -11.30
N ASP A 15 -18.70 3.03 -11.75
CA ASP A 15 -18.49 3.51 -13.13
C ASP A 15 -17.10 4.15 -13.20
N PRO A 16 -16.10 3.50 -13.81
CA PRO A 16 -14.74 4.02 -13.84
C PRO A 16 -14.64 5.30 -14.68
N GLY A 17 -15.59 5.54 -15.60
CA GLY A 17 -15.67 6.76 -16.41
C GLY A 17 -16.27 7.96 -15.67
N ALA A 18 -16.98 7.73 -14.56
CA ALA A 18 -17.52 8.78 -13.70
C ALA A 18 -16.52 9.28 -12.64
N VAL A 19 -15.35 8.63 -12.50
CA VAL A 19 -14.32 9.04 -11.55
C VAL A 19 -13.52 10.23 -12.13
N PRO A 20 -13.35 11.34 -11.39
CA PRO A 20 -12.53 12.47 -11.87
C PRO A 20 -11.13 12.01 -12.29
N SER A 21 -10.60 12.53 -13.40
CA SER A 21 -9.29 12.13 -13.97
C SER A 21 -8.10 12.33 -13.00
N ARG A 22 -8.25 13.22 -12.02
CA ARG A 22 -7.27 13.41 -10.94
C ARG A 22 -7.26 12.27 -9.91
N THR A 23 -8.24 11.39 -9.91
CA THR A 23 -8.39 10.28 -8.97
C THR A 23 -8.06 8.96 -9.67
N GLN A 24 -7.30 8.12 -8.99
CA GLN A 24 -7.02 6.74 -9.40
C GLN A 24 -7.58 5.79 -8.33
N ILE A 25 -8.26 4.74 -8.77
CA ILE A 25 -8.78 3.71 -7.88
C ILE A 25 -8.51 2.35 -8.52
N THR A 26 -7.84 1.47 -7.79
CA THR A 26 -7.69 0.06 -8.14
C THR A 26 -8.17 -0.80 -6.98
N VAL A 27 -9.02 -1.77 -7.27
CA VAL A 27 -9.54 -2.76 -6.31
C VAL A 27 -9.21 -4.14 -6.82
N ARG A 28 -8.60 -4.97 -5.97
CA ARG A 28 -8.34 -6.39 -6.26
C ARG A 28 -9.00 -7.25 -5.20
N LEU A 29 -9.71 -8.29 -5.64
CA LEU A 29 -10.41 -9.23 -4.79
C LEU A 29 -9.65 -10.57 -4.75
N ASP A 30 -9.79 -11.30 -3.66
CA ASP A 30 -9.19 -12.64 -3.49
C ASP A 30 -9.63 -13.65 -4.56
N SER A 31 -10.77 -13.40 -5.23
CA SER A 31 -11.21 -14.18 -6.39
C SER A 31 -10.34 -13.99 -7.64
N GLY A 32 -9.36 -13.08 -7.60
CA GLY A 32 -8.53 -12.68 -8.75
C GLY A 32 -9.16 -11.59 -9.61
N VAL A 33 -10.40 -11.19 -9.33
CA VAL A 33 -11.07 -10.10 -10.04
C VAL A 33 -10.44 -8.76 -9.64
N ALA A 34 -10.16 -7.93 -10.64
CA ALA A 34 -9.64 -6.58 -10.45
C ALA A 34 -10.47 -5.54 -11.19
N PHE A 35 -10.64 -4.37 -10.59
CA PHE A 35 -11.28 -3.20 -11.16
C PHE A 35 -10.34 -2.00 -11.03
N SER A 36 -10.17 -1.23 -12.08
CA SER A 36 -9.28 -0.07 -12.10
C SER A 36 -9.95 1.07 -12.84
N THR A 37 -9.71 2.31 -12.43
CA THR A 37 -10.01 3.48 -13.26
C THR A 37 -9.14 3.48 -14.51
N LEU A 38 -9.56 4.18 -15.57
CA LEU A 38 -8.84 4.18 -16.86
C LEU A 38 -7.38 4.65 -16.73
N ASN A 39 -7.10 5.51 -15.75
CA ASN A 39 -5.78 6.03 -15.42
C ASN A 39 -5.06 5.21 -14.32
N GLY A 40 -5.53 4.02 -13.96
CA GLY A 40 -4.97 3.23 -12.84
C GLY A 40 -3.51 2.80 -13.03
N ALA A 41 -3.04 2.77 -14.29
CA ALA A 41 -1.65 2.50 -14.65
C ALA A 41 -0.79 3.76 -14.81
N GLU A 42 -1.31 4.97 -14.62
CA GLU A 42 -0.51 6.18 -14.72
C GLU A 42 0.38 6.34 -13.47
N SER A 43 1.70 6.44 -13.66
CA SER A 43 2.66 6.65 -12.57
C SER A 43 2.52 8.03 -11.91
N ARG A 44 2.48 8.06 -10.56
CA ARG A 44 2.33 9.27 -9.74
C ARG A 44 3.23 9.20 -8.49
N PRO A 45 3.51 10.31 -7.79
CA PRO A 45 4.31 10.29 -6.57
C PRO A 45 3.82 9.24 -5.57
N ALA A 46 4.69 8.32 -5.17
CA ALA A 46 4.33 7.20 -4.29
C ALA A 46 4.28 7.59 -2.81
N LEU A 47 5.14 8.53 -2.40
CA LEU A 47 5.25 9.01 -1.03
C LEU A 47 5.42 7.82 -0.07
N SER A 48 4.63 7.75 1.01
CA SER A 48 4.73 6.66 1.98
C SER A 48 4.32 5.28 1.46
N LEU A 49 3.73 5.16 0.26
CA LEU A 49 3.54 3.84 -0.36
C LEU A 49 4.86 3.16 -0.68
N ALA A 50 5.94 3.93 -0.90
CA ALA A 50 7.30 3.42 -1.07
C ALA A 50 7.76 2.50 0.07
N LYS A 51 7.28 2.77 1.30
CA LYS A 51 7.64 2.02 2.51
C LYS A 51 7.18 0.57 2.44
N LEU A 52 6.16 0.24 1.64
CA LEU A 52 5.69 -1.13 1.44
C LEU A 52 6.75 -1.96 0.69
N TYR A 53 7.30 -1.42 -0.40
CA TYR A 53 8.35 -2.09 -1.18
C TYR A 53 9.65 -2.22 -0.37
N LEU A 54 10.07 -1.12 0.26
CA LEU A 54 11.26 -1.11 1.11
C LEU A 54 11.14 -2.09 2.28
N GLY A 55 10.01 -2.04 2.99
CA GLY A 55 9.73 -2.90 4.13
C GLY A 55 9.74 -4.38 3.75
N TYR A 56 9.14 -4.74 2.62
CA TYR A 56 9.07 -6.12 2.17
C TYR A 56 10.46 -6.71 1.90
N TRP A 57 11.31 -5.98 1.18
CA TRP A 57 12.69 -6.41 0.95
C TRP A 57 13.46 -6.55 2.26
N VAL A 58 13.33 -5.59 3.19
CA VAL A 58 14.00 -5.63 4.49
C VAL A 58 13.55 -6.83 5.32
N LEU A 59 12.28 -7.21 5.26
CA LEU A 59 11.78 -8.40 5.98
C LEU A 59 12.42 -9.71 5.49
N TYR A 60 12.77 -9.81 4.21
CA TYR A 60 13.43 -10.99 3.65
C TYR A 60 14.96 -10.98 3.78
N HIS A 61 15.58 -9.80 3.70
CA HIS A 61 17.03 -9.70 3.49
C HIS A 61 17.77 -8.80 4.50
N GLY A 62 17.03 -8.01 5.26
CA GLY A 62 17.58 -7.08 6.24
C GLY A 62 18.12 -7.79 7.47
N ALA A 63 18.92 -7.06 8.25
CA ALA A 63 19.36 -7.54 9.56
C ALA A 63 18.17 -7.60 10.53
N PRO A 64 18.18 -8.50 11.54
CA PRO A 64 17.05 -8.66 12.46
C PRO A 64 16.59 -7.36 13.13
N GLU A 65 17.53 -6.48 13.49
CA GLU A 65 17.24 -5.18 14.09
C GLU A 65 16.56 -4.20 13.12
N ASP A 66 16.71 -4.39 11.81
CA ASP A 66 16.07 -3.58 10.78
C ASP A 66 14.70 -4.14 10.40
N GLN A 67 14.57 -5.48 10.35
CA GLN A 67 13.29 -6.17 10.20
C GLN A 67 12.31 -5.74 11.30
N ALA A 68 12.78 -5.67 12.55
CA ALA A 68 11.99 -5.22 13.71
C ALA A 68 11.48 -3.77 13.60
N ARG A 69 12.03 -2.95 12.70
CA ARG A 69 11.58 -1.56 12.48
C ARG A 69 10.41 -1.46 11.49
N VAL A 70 10.20 -2.48 10.66
CA VAL A 70 9.28 -2.40 9.51
C VAL A 70 7.85 -2.16 9.95
N GLU A 71 7.35 -2.88 10.97
CA GLU A 71 5.97 -2.70 11.44
C GLU A 71 5.71 -1.24 11.86
N ASN A 72 6.58 -0.66 12.70
CA ASN A 72 6.42 0.72 13.16
C ASN A 72 6.64 1.74 12.04
N MET A 73 7.53 1.46 11.08
CA MET A 73 7.69 2.28 9.89
C MET A 73 6.38 2.42 9.12
N ILE A 74 5.64 1.33 8.95
CA ILE A 74 4.32 1.33 8.30
C ILE A 74 3.28 2.00 9.21
N ARG A 75 3.17 1.52 10.47
CA ARG A 75 2.17 1.96 11.45
C ARG A 75 2.15 3.46 11.68
N TYR A 76 3.33 4.07 11.86
CA TYR A 76 3.48 5.50 12.13
C TYR A 76 3.94 6.29 10.91
N SER A 77 4.01 5.65 9.74
CA SER A 77 4.55 6.25 8.51
C SER A 77 5.92 6.92 8.73
N GLU A 78 6.86 6.26 9.41
CA GLU A 78 8.09 6.90 9.87
C GLU A 78 9.10 7.18 8.74
N ASP A 79 9.18 8.43 8.30
CA ASP A 79 10.14 8.90 7.30
C ASP A 79 11.59 8.72 7.72
N SER A 80 11.89 8.85 9.02
CA SER A 80 13.25 8.65 9.54
C SER A 80 13.70 7.20 9.36
N THR A 81 12.80 6.25 9.60
CA THR A 81 13.08 4.82 9.48
C THR A 81 13.20 4.44 8.00
N ALA A 82 12.30 4.93 7.15
CA ALA A 82 12.40 4.74 5.70
C ALA A 82 13.70 5.32 5.13
N THR A 83 14.09 6.51 5.56
CA THR A 83 15.35 7.14 5.12
C THR A 83 16.58 6.36 5.56
N TYR A 84 16.60 5.86 6.80
CA TYR A 84 17.68 5.02 7.28
C TYR A 84 17.77 3.70 6.51
N LEU A 85 16.65 3.00 6.32
CA LEU A 85 16.61 1.71 5.62
C LEU A 85 16.94 1.86 4.13
N ASP A 86 16.41 2.88 3.45
CA ASP A 86 16.70 3.15 2.04
C ASP A 86 18.18 3.50 1.82
N ARG A 87 18.82 4.17 2.78
CA ARG A 87 20.28 4.43 2.73
C ARG A 87 21.11 3.18 2.96
N LYS A 88 20.71 2.34 3.93
CA LYS A 88 21.42 1.10 4.27
C LYS A 88 21.25 0.04 3.17
N TYR A 89 20.08 -0.04 2.56
CA TYR A 89 19.68 -1.03 1.57
C TYR A 89 19.26 -0.35 0.26
N ARG A 90 20.21 0.32 -0.39
CA ARG A 90 20.01 1.07 -1.65
C ARG A 90 19.35 0.25 -2.77
N GLN A 91 19.55 -1.07 -2.76
CA GLN A 91 19.03 -2.02 -3.73
C GLN A 91 17.59 -2.46 -3.45
N ALA A 92 17.05 -2.19 -2.26
CA ALA A 92 15.78 -2.77 -1.80
C ALA A 92 14.61 -2.47 -2.75
N ILE A 93 14.33 -1.18 -2.99
CA ILE A 93 13.24 -0.78 -3.88
C ILE A 93 13.50 -1.21 -5.33
N PRO A 94 14.69 -0.98 -5.94
CA PRO A 94 15.00 -1.51 -7.27
C PRO A 94 14.84 -3.03 -7.42
N ALA A 95 15.22 -3.80 -6.40
CA ALA A 95 15.08 -5.25 -6.41
C ALA A 95 13.60 -5.67 -6.47
N ILE A 96 12.75 -5.06 -5.64
CA ILE A 96 11.30 -5.31 -5.65
C ILE A 96 10.66 -4.91 -6.98
N ILE A 97 11.04 -3.76 -7.55
CA ILE A 97 10.57 -3.32 -8.88
C ILE A 97 10.87 -4.40 -9.93
N GLY A 98 12.10 -4.91 -9.96
CA GLY A 98 12.54 -5.93 -10.91
C GLY A 98 11.89 -7.29 -10.70
N GLU A 99 11.86 -7.77 -9.46
CA GLU A 99 11.31 -9.09 -9.10
C GLU A 99 9.80 -9.17 -9.41
N TRP A 100 9.07 -8.09 -9.13
CA TRP A 100 7.61 -8.04 -9.26
C TRP A 100 7.12 -7.45 -10.59
N ASN A 101 8.04 -7.10 -11.50
CA ASN A 101 7.76 -6.43 -12.78
C ASN A 101 6.84 -5.19 -12.62
N LEU A 102 7.14 -4.33 -11.63
CA LEU A 102 6.34 -3.13 -11.34
C LEU A 102 6.64 -2.03 -12.37
N HIS A 103 6.03 -2.14 -13.55
CA HIS A 103 6.37 -1.34 -14.73
C HIS A 103 6.14 0.17 -14.56
N GLU A 104 5.22 0.58 -13.70
CA GLU A 104 4.86 1.98 -13.47
C GLU A 104 5.48 2.52 -12.18
N THR A 105 6.36 1.73 -11.57
CA THR A 105 7.04 2.05 -10.32
C THR A 105 8.50 2.38 -10.61
N HIS A 106 8.89 3.61 -10.29
CA HIS A 106 10.19 4.15 -10.66
C HIS A 106 10.93 4.69 -9.45
N TYR A 107 12.08 4.11 -9.16
CA TYR A 107 12.97 4.57 -8.10
C TYR A 107 13.91 5.65 -8.61
N SER A 108 13.85 6.84 -8.00
CA SER A 108 14.66 8.01 -8.37
C SER A 108 15.95 8.15 -7.56
N GLY A 109 16.32 7.13 -6.80
CA GLY A 109 17.48 7.17 -5.89
C GLY A 109 17.13 7.61 -4.46
N TYR A 110 15.88 7.93 -4.15
CA TYR A 110 15.41 8.22 -2.81
C TYR A 110 13.98 7.73 -2.65
N TRP A 111 13.67 7.01 -1.56
CA TRP A 111 12.34 6.44 -1.34
C TRP A 111 11.22 7.49 -1.46
N GLY A 112 11.41 8.69 -0.92
CA GLY A 112 10.37 9.73 -0.91
C GLY A 112 10.17 10.43 -2.25
N GLY A 113 11.09 10.24 -3.21
CA GLY A 113 11.01 10.80 -4.56
C GLY A 113 10.56 9.79 -5.61
N MET A 114 10.18 8.56 -5.22
CA MET A 114 9.76 7.54 -6.17
C MET A 114 8.32 7.76 -6.66
N THR A 115 8.02 7.23 -7.84
CA THR A 115 6.65 7.18 -8.37
C THR A 115 6.15 5.74 -8.47
N THR A 116 4.84 5.55 -8.48
CA THR A 116 4.14 4.27 -8.65
C THR A 116 2.73 4.49 -9.18
N SER A 117 2.04 3.43 -9.58
CA SER A 117 0.63 3.46 -9.96
C SER A 117 -0.24 2.74 -8.94
N THR A 118 -1.55 3.03 -8.90
CA THR A 118 -2.47 2.27 -8.04
C THR A 118 -2.54 0.80 -8.45
N GLU A 119 -2.32 0.51 -9.73
CA GLU A 119 -2.27 -0.86 -10.26
C GLU A 119 -1.09 -1.67 -9.71
N ASP A 120 0.11 -1.10 -9.71
CA ASP A 120 1.32 -1.76 -9.18
C ASP A 120 1.24 -1.94 -7.67
N VAL A 121 0.80 -0.92 -6.92
CA VAL A 121 0.62 -1.02 -5.47
C VAL A 121 -0.42 -2.08 -5.13
N ALA A 122 -1.59 -2.05 -5.76
CA ALA A 122 -2.65 -3.01 -5.48
C ALA A 122 -2.23 -4.45 -5.81
N ARG A 123 -1.53 -4.66 -6.94
CA ARG A 123 -1.00 -5.97 -7.33
C ARG A 123 -0.01 -6.49 -6.30
N PHE A 124 0.92 -5.65 -5.88
CA PHE A 124 1.91 -5.99 -4.87
C PHE A 124 1.26 -6.33 -3.52
N THR A 125 0.40 -5.45 -2.99
CA THR A 125 -0.26 -5.68 -1.70
C THR A 125 -1.15 -6.91 -1.70
N SER A 126 -1.88 -7.15 -2.80
CA SER A 126 -2.74 -8.34 -2.94
C SER A 126 -1.96 -9.64 -2.94
N ALA A 127 -0.70 -9.63 -3.40
CA ALA A 127 0.12 -10.81 -3.45
C ALA A 127 0.84 -11.11 -2.12
N ILE A 128 1.21 -10.07 -1.36
CA ILE A 128 1.91 -10.24 -0.08
C ILE A 128 0.97 -10.39 1.12
N GLN A 129 -0.34 -10.16 0.97
CA GLN A 129 -1.27 -10.12 2.11
C GLN A 129 -1.36 -11.40 2.94
N TYR A 130 -0.98 -12.54 2.36
CA TYR A 130 -0.95 -13.86 3.02
C TYR A 130 0.47 -14.41 3.21
N ASP A 131 1.49 -13.62 2.90
CA ASP A 131 2.88 -13.98 3.12
C ASP A 131 3.21 -13.84 4.62
N PRO A 132 3.60 -14.93 5.32
CA PRO A 132 3.96 -14.88 6.73
C PRO A 132 5.10 -13.90 7.02
N VAL A 133 6.07 -13.74 6.10
CA VAL A 133 7.19 -12.80 6.26
C VAL A 133 6.70 -11.37 6.21
N ALA A 134 5.68 -11.08 5.40
CA ALA A 134 5.06 -9.75 5.26
C ALA A 134 4.08 -9.38 6.39
N THR A 135 3.84 -10.27 7.36
CA THR A 135 2.93 -10.01 8.50
C THR A 135 3.17 -8.64 9.17
N PRO A 136 4.41 -8.17 9.41
CA PRO A 136 4.67 -6.85 9.98
C PRO A 136 4.12 -5.68 9.14
N ILE A 137 4.11 -5.79 7.81
CA ILE A 137 3.50 -4.78 6.93
C ILE A 137 1.99 -4.78 7.09
N MET A 138 1.38 -5.96 7.08
CA MET A 138 -0.08 -6.09 7.20
C MET A 138 -0.57 -5.64 8.58
N ASN A 139 0.17 -5.94 9.65
CA ASN A 139 -0.11 -5.44 10.99
C ASN A 139 0.05 -3.92 11.09
N GLY A 140 1.13 -3.37 10.53
CA GLY A 140 1.34 -1.92 10.50
C GLY A 140 0.20 -1.17 9.81
N MET A 141 -0.32 -1.70 8.70
CA MET A 141 -1.49 -1.13 8.01
C MET A 141 -2.79 -1.30 8.82
N ARG A 142 -2.98 -2.45 9.50
CA ARG A 142 -4.16 -2.74 10.32
C ARG A 142 -4.24 -1.85 11.56
N GLU A 143 -3.10 -1.58 12.17
CA GLU A 143 -2.97 -0.82 13.41
C GLU A 143 -2.44 0.60 13.18
N ALA A 144 -2.58 1.10 11.95
CA ALA A 144 -2.09 2.41 11.53
C ALA A 144 -2.50 3.49 12.53
N ALA A 145 -1.51 4.23 13.03
CA ALA A 145 -1.74 5.25 14.04
C ALA A 145 -2.62 6.36 13.47
N PRO A 146 -3.56 6.93 14.25
CA PRO A 146 -4.42 8.01 13.76
C PRO A 146 -3.64 9.22 13.22
N ILE A 147 -2.47 9.47 13.80
CA ILE A 147 -1.52 10.51 13.44
C ILE A 147 -0.18 9.84 13.13
N ALA A 148 0.39 10.15 11.96
CA ALA A 148 1.73 9.74 11.57
C ALA A 148 2.80 10.48 12.39
N ARG A 149 4.03 9.98 12.38
CA ARG A 149 5.14 10.54 13.18
C ARG A 149 5.49 11.98 12.81
N ASP A 150 5.14 12.40 11.61
CA ASP A 150 5.28 13.76 11.06
C ASP A 150 4.10 14.69 11.43
N GLY A 151 3.07 14.18 12.11
CA GLY A 151 1.90 14.94 12.56
C GLY A 151 0.70 14.92 11.61
N TYR A 152 0.78 14.25 10.47
CA TYR A 152 -0.36 14.15 9.55
C TYR A 152 -1.38 13.10 10.00
N ALA A 153 -2.67 13.42 9.87
CA ALA A 153 -3.71 12.41 10.09
C ALA A 153 -3.59 11.28 9.05
N GLN A 154 -3.87 10.04 9.44
CA GLN A 154 -3.81 8.88 8.55
C GLN A 154 -5.21 8.38 8.15
N ASN A 155 -6.24 9.22 8.22
CA ASN A 155 -7.64 8.84 8.02
C ASN A 155 -8.29 9.46 6.76
N TYR A 156 -7.80 9.08 5.57
CA TYR A 156 -8.25 9.63 4.28
C TYR A 156 -9.45 8.89 3.66
N GLY A 157 -10.44 8.57 4.48
CA GLY A 157 -11.71 7.97 4.04
C GLY A 157 -11.72 6.44 3.98
N THR A 158 -10.60 5.77 3.70
CA THR A 158 -10.51 4.30 3.71
C THR A 158 -10.71 3.71 5.11
N SER A 159 -10.23 4.41 6.15
CA SER A 159 -10.44 4.03 7.55
C SER A 159 -11.90 4.09 8.01
N ARG A 160 -12.79 4.69 7.21
CA ARG A 160 -14.23 4.79 7.48
C ARG A 160 -15.04 3.72 6.75
N LEU A 161 -14.42 2.91 5.90
CA LEU A 161 -15.10 1.83 5.18
C LEU A 161 -15.41 0.67 6.14
N PRO A 162 -16.66 0.19 6.19
CA PRO A 162 -17.00 -0.97 7.01
C PRO A 162 -16.12 -2.17 6.67
N ARG A 163 -15.57 -2.83 7.70
CA ARG A 163 -14.72 -4.03 7.57
C ARG A 163 -13.37 -3.79 6.87
N CYS A 164 -12.90 -2.55 6.76
CA CYS A 164 -11.52 -2.26 6.40
C CYS A 164 -10.59 -2.88 7.46
N VAL A 165 -9.63 -3.70 7.02
CA VAL A 165 -8.67 -4.41 7.90
C VAL A 165 -7.26 -3.82 7.86
N GLY A 166 -7.05 -2.73 7.12
CA GLY A 166 -5.79 -1.97 7.10
C GLY A 166 -5.73 -0.92 5.99
N HIS A 167 -4.90 0.11 6.19
CA HIS A 167 -4.65 1.14 5.19
C HIS A 167 -3.22 1.70 5.26
N GLN A 168 -2.72 2.23 4.14
CA GLN A 168 -1.54 3.10 4.08
C GLN A 168 -1.87 4.33 3.23
N VAL A 169 -1.47 5.51 3.70
CA VAL A 169 -1.88 6.79 3.13
C VAL A 169 -0.80 7.86 3.33
N TRP A 170 -0.76 8.86 2.45
CA TRP A 170 0.07 10.06 2.59
C TRP A 170 -0.47 11.23 1.76
N VAL A 171 -0.02 12.46 2.05
CA VAL A 171 -0.45 13.69 1.35
C VAL A 171 0.75 14.48 0.84
N VAL A 172 0.74 14.82 -0.45
CA VAL A 172 1.56 15.93 -0.98
C VAL A 172 0.76 17.23 -0.77
N ARG A 173 1.40 18.28 -0.28
CA ARG A 173 0.82 19.64 -0.37
C ARG A 173 0.97 20.18 -1.78
#